data_AF-A0A9E0TYP0-F1
#
_entry.id   AF-A0A9E0TYP0-F1
#
_cell.length_a   1.000
_cell.length_b   1.000
_cell.length_c   1.000
_cell.angle_alpha   90.00
_cell.angle_beta   90.00
_cell.angle_gamma   90.00
#
_symmetry.space_group_name_H-M   'P 1'
#
loop_
_entity.id
_entity.type
_entity.pdbx_description
1 polymer ?
#
loop_
_entity_poly.entity_id
_entity_poly.type
_entity_poly.pdbx_seq_one_letter_code
_entity_poly.pdbx_strand_id
1 'polypeptide(L)'
;MNQEKKNEPKRPFSNSLVLIVMGVILALIVMQNYLETKVARISFNYQLEPLVNLDLIQPDDSRKTAVSGNLVTFSGRFREHLTAIGKERYKYLDLLDTEHELEFEKQQQESQLDVLRKRTEEAASLFLAITGRTLAHGGYTVVDEIFNTPDRINAIIIHEEPKKSFMPLAEISDEMQHANASNVDTLFRNFQFLVRSLRSPLLGIGSEPMKQTLRAVDTNLAKVAGDAASSGQRLAAIDQALPKVQEVCSQLNQEVDHMRLTQLRSVRDYKETLDQLTSTMQKIDENNERLAKARSTVEQVVWFFNNQELSSRALEKQDPEMFHQWFVTAKEEWQNFDMNRGAYFKAPDQPLNKVLERTFKSEELPPNYISYLLSVAPVFLILF
;
A
#
# COMPACT_ATOMS: atom_id res chain seq x y z
N MET A 1 89.06 -15.07 61.46
CA MET A 1 88.74 -15.77 60.20
C MET A 1 87.22 -15.87 60.12
N ASN A 2 86.49 -15.54 59.06
CA ASN A 2 86.68 -14.68 57.90
C ASN A 2 85.25 -14.51 57.31
N GLN A 3 84.87 -13.26 57.05
CA GLN A 3 83.87 -12.74 56.11
C GLN A 3 82.40 -13.24 56.06
N GLU A 4 81.53 -12.24 56.14
CA GLU A 4 80.10 -12.19 55.85
C GLU A 4 79.78 -12.45 54.37
N LYS A 5 78.61 -13.05 54.10
CA LYS A 5 77.61 -12.49 53.18
C LYS A 5 76.21 -12.82 53.70
N LYS A 6 75.53 -11.78 54.18
CA LYS A 6 74.12 -11.75 54.58
C LYS A 6 73.25 -12.24 53.41
N ASN A 7 72.41 -13.24 53.68
CA ASN A 7 71.25 -13.52 52.85
C ASN A 7 70.25 -12.36 52.99
N GLU A 8 69.96 -11.67 51.89
CA GLU A 8 68.85 -10.72 51.81
C GLU A 8 67.52 -11.47 51.96
N PRO A 9 66.63 -11.08 52.89
CA PRO A 9 65.30 -11.63 52.93
C PRO A 9 64.46 -11.03 51.80
N LYS A 10 63.99 -11.87 50.88
CA LYS A 10 62.91 -11.54 49.94
C LYS A 10 61.71 -11.06 50.78
N ARG A 11 61.38 -9.77 50.70
CA ARG A 11 60.14 -9.22 51.30
C ARG A 11 58.96 -10.07 50.79
N PRO A 12 58.15 -10.68 51.67
CA PRO A 12 56.94 -11.33 51.21
C PRO A 12 56.02 -10.22 50.69
N PHE A 13 55.63 -10.29 49.41
CA PHE A 13 54.53 -9.48 48.90
C PHE A 13 53.35 -9.67 49.85
N SER A 14 52.88 -8.60 50.49
CA SER A 14 51.90 -8.75 51.56
C SER A 14 50.61 -9.30 50.96
N ASN A 15 50.14 -10.45 51.47
CA ASN A 15 48.82 -11.00 51.11
C ASN A 15 47.69 -9.98 51.36
N SER A 16 47.93 -8.97 52.21
CA SER A 16 47.00 -7.86 52.43
C SER A 16 46.85 -6.95 51.20
N LEU A 17 47.92 -6.68 50.45
CA LEU A 17 47.86 -5.81 49.28
C LEU A 17 47.12 -6.50 48.13
N VAL A 18 47.32 -7.81 47.96
CA VAL A 18 46.55 -8.62 47.00
C VAL A 18 45.07 -8.67 47.38
N LEU A 19 44.74 -8.83 48.67
CA LEU A 19 43.35 -8.80 49.15
C LEU A 19 42.68 -7.43 48.97
N ILE A 20 43.41 -6.33 49.20
CA ILE A 20 42.89 -4.97 48.98
C ILE A 20 42.65 -4.72 47.48
N VAL A 21 43.61 -5.06 46.62
CA VAL A 21 43.46 -4.91 45.16
C VAL A 21 42.31 -5.78 44.64
N MET A 22 42.20 -7.02 45.11
CA MET A 22 41.10 -7.91 44.72
C MET A 22 39.75 -7.42 45.23
N GLY A 23 39.70 -6.83 46.43
CA GLY A 23 38.51 -6.17 46.98
C GLY A 23 38.08 -4.94 46.19
N VAL A 24 39.04 -4.12 45.74
CA VAL A 24 38.77 -2.96 44.87
C VAL A 24 38.28 -3.39 43.49
N ILE A 25 38.87 -4.45 42.90
CA ILE A 25 38.42 -5.00 41.62
C ILE A 25 37.01 -5.58 41.76
N LEU A 26 36.72 -6.33 42.83
CA LEU A 26 35.37 -6.83 43.10
C LEU A 26 34.37 -5.70 43.32
N ALA A 27 34.75 -4.65 44.06
CA ALA A 27 33.89 -3.48 44.24
C ALA A 27 33.63 -2.75 42.92
N LEU A 28 34.64 -2.62 42.05
CA LEU A 28 34.48 -2.05 40.70
C LEU A 28 33.59 -2.91 39.80
N ILE A 29 33.71 -4.23 39.86
CA ILE A 29 32.85 -5.17 39.11
C ILE A 29 31.41 -5.13 39.63
N VAL A 30 31.21 -5.09 40.96
CA VAL A 30 29.89 -4.96 41.57
C VAL A 30 29.27 -3.59 41.26
N MET A 31 30.08 -2.52 41.24
CA MET A 31 29.63 -1.19 40.86
C MET A 31 29.28 -1.10 39.37
N GLN A 32 30.03 -1.78 38.49
CA GLN A 32 29.69 -1.92 37.07
C GLN A 32 28.43 -2.77 36.84
N ASN A 33 28.23 -3.85 37.60
CA ASN A 33 27.03 -4.68 37.50
C ASN A 33 25.78 -4.04 38.11
N TYR A 34 25.92 -3.20 39.17
CA TYR A 34 24.80 -2.39 39.68
C TYR A 34 24.44 -1.23 38.75
N LEU A 35 25.39 -0.79 37.93
CA LEU A 35 25.19 0.12 36.81
C LEU A 35 24.97 -0.68 35.52
N GLU A 36 24.11 -1.71 35.55
CA GLU A 36 23.56 -2.31 34.33
C GLU A 36 22.69 -1.25 33.62
N THR A 37 23.35 -0.31 32.94
CA THR A 37 22.70 0.62 32.03
C THR A 37 22.17 -0.21 30.88
N LYS A 38 20.86 -0.51 30.93
CA LYS A 38 20.14 -1.10 29.82
C LYS A 38 20.47 -0.28 28.56
N VAL A 39 21.22 -0.87 27.64
CA VAL A 39 21.60 -0.22 26.38
C VAL A 39 20.48 -0.45 25.38
N ALA A 40 19.99 0.62 24.76
CA ALA A 40 18.93 0.54 23.77
C ALA A 40 19.44 -0.13 22.48
N ARG A 41 18.54 -0.86 21.81
CA ARG A 41 18.80 -1.45 20.49
C ARG A 41 18.29 -0.48 19.44
N ILE A 42 19.20 0.31 18.87
CA ILE A 42 18.92 1.37 17.88
C ILE A 42 19.92 1.24 16.73
N SER A 43 19.46 1.33 15.48
CA SER A 43 20.27 1.48 14.26
C SER A 43 20.36 2.95 13.83
N PHE A 44 21.36 3.66 14.35
CA PHE A 44 21.42 5.13 14.36
C PHE A 44 21.49 5.87 13.01
N ASN A 45 21.63 5.20 11.87
CA ASN A 45 21.90 5.91 10.61
C ASN A 45 20.74 6.82 10.15
N TYR A 46 19.50 6.63 10.62
CA TYR A 46 18.32 7.44 10.22
C TYR A 46 17.22 7.63 11.30
N GLN A 47 17.47 7.25 12.55
CA GLN A 47 16.40 7.07 13.55
C GLN A 47 16.14 8.28 14.48
N LEU A 48 16.97 9.31 14.44
CA LEU A 48 16.86 10.46 15.33
C LEU A 48 15.59 11.28 15.12
N GLU A 49 15.19 11.49 13.87
CA GLU A 49 13.99 12.24 13.51
C GLU A 49 12.73 11.58 14.11
N PRO A 50 12.48 10.29 13.88
CA PRO A 50 11.39 9.58 14.54
C PRO A 50 11.41 9.66 16.07
N LEU A 51 12.57 9.44 16.70
CA LEU A 51 12.69 9.42 18.15
C LEU A 51 12.29 10.76 18.78
N VAL A 52 12.64 11.88 18.12
CA VAL A 52 12.27 13.23 18.57
C VAL A 52 10.83 13.56 18.19
N ASN A 53 10.41 13.28 16.96
CA ASN A 53 9.06 13.58 16.49
C ASN A 53 8.02 12.85 17.35
N LEU A 54 8.25 11.59 17.68
CA LEU A 54 7.34 10.77 18.49
C LEU A 54 7.52 10.96 20.01
N ASP A 55 8.39 11.88 20.43
CA ASP A 55 8.66 12.18 21.85
C ASP A 55 9.08 10.95 22.67
N LEU A 56 9.93 10.08 22.09
CA LEU A 56 10.34 8.82 22.70
C LEU A 56 11.55 8.95 23.64
N ILE A 57 12.31 10.04 23.52
CA ILE A 57 13.54 10.30 24.27
C ILE A 57 13.36 11.42 25.30
N GLN A 58 14.17 11.41 26.35
CA GLN A 58 14.20 12.46 27.38
C GLN A 58 15.10 13.61 26.93
N PRO A 59 14.55 14.82 26.67
CA PRO A 59 15.34 15.95 26.17
C PRO A 59 16.45 16.38 27.15
N ASP A 60 16.21 16.19 28.45
CA ASP A 60 17.17 16.55 29.49
C ASP A 60 18.38 15.62 29.58
N ASP A 61 18.30 14.41 29.03
CA ASP A 61 19.41 13.45 28.96
C ASP A 61 20.07 13.44 27.56
N SER A 62 19.48 14.12 26.57
CA SER A 62 20.00 14.22 25.21
C SER A 62 21.22 15.14 25.14
N ARG A 63 22.38 14.59 24.75
CA ARG A 63 23.68 15.27 24.67
C ARG A 63 24.40 15.00 23.37
N LYS A 64 25.15 15.98 22.88
CA LYS A 64 26.07 15.83 21.75
C LYS A 64 27.47 16.31 22.14
N THR A 65 28.49 15.57 21.73
CA THR A 65 29.91 15.91 21.91
C THR A 65 30.58 16.00 20.56
N ALA A 66 31.25 17.12 20.29
CA ALA A 66 32.02 17.29 19.07
C ALA A 66 33.34 16.51 19.17
N VAL A 67 33.66 15.69 18.17
CA VAL A 67 34.87 14.86 18.16
C VAL A 67 35.95 15.49 17.30
N SER A 68 35.60 15.97 16.09
CA SER A 68 36.40 16.86 15.23
C SER A 68 35.64 17.13 13.91
N GLY A 69 35.80 18.32 13.31
CA GLY A 69 35.08 18.69 12.07
C GLY A 69 33.55 18.79 12.25
N ASN A 70 32.77 18.35 11.24
CA ASN A 70 31.29 18.34 11.27
C ASN A 70 30.69 17.05 11.87
N LEU A 71 31.52 16.20 12.51
CA LEU A 71 31.09 14.94 13.10
C LEU A 71 30.82 15.09 14.59
N VAL A 72 29.69 14.55 15.03
CA VAL A 72 29.25 14.57 16.43
C VAL A 72 28.88 13.18 16.89
N THR A 73 29.32 12.83 18.09
CA THR A 73 28.74 11.72 18.86
C THR A 73 27.53 12.25 19.62
N PHE A 74 26.45 11.49 19.70
CA PHE A 74 25.31 11.86 20.53
C PHE A 74 24.85 10.69 21.39
N SER A 75 24.29 11.04 22.54
CA SER A 75 23.74 10.09 23.51
C SER A 75 22.46 10.63 24.12
N GLY A 76 21.68 9.73 24.68
CA GLY A 76 20.44 10.08 25.35
C GLY A 76 19.84 8.89 26.08
N ARG A 77 18.61 9.09 26.55
CA ARG A 77 17.83 8.07 27.25
C ARG A 77 16.41 8.05 26.70
N PHE A 78 15.85 6.86 26.53
CA PHE A 78 14.42 6.71 26.26
C PHE A 78 13.60 7.13 27.49
N ARG A 79 12.37 7.57 27.23
CA ARG A 79 11.38 7.74 28.29
C ARG A 79 11.02 6.39 28.91
N GLU A 80 10.58 6.43 30.17
CA GLU A 80 10.07 5.23 30.87
C GLU A 80 8.67 4.85 30.37
N HIS A 81 7.89 5.83 29.91
CA HIS A 81 6.51 5.68 29.44
C HIS A 81 6.24 6.55 28.21
N LEU A 82 5.35 6.09 27.34
CA LEU A 82 4.84 6.89 26.22
C LEU A 82 4.05 8.10 26.74
N THR A 83 4.35 9.28 26.22
CA THR A 83 3.66 10.51 26.59
C THR A 83 2.33 10.64 25.86
N ALA A 84 1.40 11.44 26.41
CA ALA A 84 0.16 11.76 25.70
C ALA A 84 0.46 12.49 24.37
N ILE A 85 1.46 13.38 24.37
CA ILE A 85 1.90 14.11 23.18
C ILE A 85 2.43 13.15 22.11
N GLY A 86 3.30 12.21 22.48
CA GLY A 86 3.84 11.21 21.56
C GLY A 86 2.73 10.36 20.91
N LYS A 87 1.71 9.97 21.69
CA LYS A 87 0.54 9.23 21.17
C LYS A 87 -0.26 10.02 20.15
N GLU A 88 -0.53 11.30 20.41
CA GLU A 88 -1.25 12.16 19.47
C GLU A 88 -0.44 12.42 18.20
N ARG A 89 0.89 12.59 18.32
CA ARG A 89 1.79 12.74 17.17
C ARG A 89 1.86 11.48 16.33
N TYR A 90 2.03 10.31 16.95
CA TYR A 90 2.00 9.03 16.24
C TYR A 90 0.68 8.85 15.48
N LYS A 91 -0.44 9.07 16.16
CA LYS A 91 -1.77 8.97 15.57
C LYS A 91 -1.96 9.88 14.36
N TYR A 92 -1.49 11.13 14.44
CA TYR A 92 -1.53 12.05 13.31
C TYR A 92 -0.73 11.52 12.11
N LEU A 93 0.49 11.05 12.33
CA LEU A 93 1.35 10.52 11.26
C LEU A 93 0.76 9.26 10.63
N ASP A 94 0.19 8.36 11.43
CA ASP A 94 -0.47 7.13 10.97
C ASP A 94 -1.72 7.43 10.12
N LEU A 95 -2.52 8.42 10.53
CA LEU A 95 -3.68 8.89 9.75
C LEU A 95 -3.26 9.58 8.45
N LEU A 96 -2.14 10.29 8.45
CA LEU A 96 -1.59 10.93 7.25
C LEU A 96 -1.06 9.89 6.25
N ASP A 97 -0.33 8.88 6.73
CA ASP A 97 0.11 7.74 5.89
C ASP A 97 -1.10 7.02 5.26
N THR A 98 -2.14 6.79 6.08
CA THR A 98 -3.39 6.18 5.61
C THR A 98 -4.10 7.05 4.57
N GLU A 99 -4.09 8.39 4.71
CA GLU A 99 -4.67 9.31 3.72
C GLU A 99 -3.97 9.16 2.36
N HIS A 100 -2.63 9.14 2.38
CA HIS A 100 -1.80 8.97 1.19
C HIS A 100 -2.04 7.63 0.50
N GLU A 101 -2.13 6.54 1.26
CA GLU A 101 -2.45 5.20 0.74
C GLU A 101 -3.83 5.15 0.09
N LEU A 102 -4.85 5.71 0.75
CA LEU A 102 -6.22 5.72 0.26
C LEU A 102 -6.38 6.57 -1.01
N GLU A 103 -5.73 7.74 -1.08
CA GLU A 103 -5.78 8.59 -2.27
C GLU A 103 -5.06 7.93 -3.45
N PHE A 104 -3.96 7.21 -3.21
CA PHE A 104 -3.32 6.39 -4.23
C PHE A 104 -4.23 5.25 -4.73
N GLU A 105 -4.89 4.53 -3.82
CA GLU A 105 -5.84 3.46 -4.16
C GLU A 105 -7.01 4.01 -5.01
N LYS A 106 -7.56 5.15 -4.62
CA LYS A 106 -8.61 5.86 -5.39
C LYS A 106 -8.14 6.18 -6.81
N GLN A 107 -6.97 6.79 -6.97
CA GLN A 107 -6.42 7.12 -8.29
C GLN A 107 -6.21 5.87 -9.16
N GLN A 108 -5.73 4.78 -8.55
CA GLN A 108 -5.56 3.50 -9.24
C GLN A 108 -6.92 2.96 -9.71
N GLN A 109 -7.93 2.94 -8.85
CA GLN A 109 -9.28 2.47 -9.18
C GLN A 109 -9.95 3.34 -10.26
N GLU A 110 -9.80 4.66 -10.20
CA GLU A 110 -10.30 5.59 -11.23
C GLU A 110 -9.70 5.29 -12.61
N SER A 111 -8.38 5.07 -12.65
CA SER A 111 -7.67 4.71 -13.89
C SER A 111 -8.12 3.36 -14.45
N GLN A 112 -8.40 2.39 -13.57
CA GLN A 112 -8.94 1.08 -13.97
C GLN A 112 -10.36 1.22 -14.52
N LEU A 113 -11.21 2.04 -13.89
CA LEU A 113 -12.55 2.33 -14.39
C LEU A 113 -12.53 2.95 -15.79
N ASP A 114 -11.55 3.80 -16.13
CA ASP A 114 -11.44 4.37 -17.48
C ASP A 114 -11.17 3.30 -18.55
N VAL A 115 -10.36 2.30 -18.22
CA VAL A 115 -10.09 1.16 -19.11
C VAL A 115 -11.32 0.25 -19.21
N LEU A 116 -11.97 -0.04 -18.08
CA LEU A 116 -13.15 -0.91 -18.01
C LEU A 116 -14.38 -0.27 -18.68
N ARG A 117 -14.53 1.06 -18.59
CA ARG A 117 -15.56 1.82 -19.28
C ARG A 117 -15.52 1.57 -20.79
N LYS A 118 -14.35 1.74 -21.41
CA LYS A 118 -14.17 1.49 -22.86
C LYS A 118 -14.51 0.06 -23.25
N ARG A 119 -14.06 -0.93 -22.47
CA ARG A 119 -14.40 -2.35 -22.70
C ARG A 119 -15.88 -2.63 -22.56
N THR A 120 -16.54 -1.96 -21.62
CA THR A 120 -17.98 -2.08 -21.40
C THR A 120 -18.77 -1.45 -22.55
N GLU A 121 -18.35 -0.27 -23.01
CA GLU A 121 -18.92 0.41 -24.18
C GLU A 121 -18.77 -0.42 -25.46
N GLU A 122 -17.59 -1.01 -25.70
CA GLU A 122 -17.33 -1.90 -26.83
C GLU A 122 -18.20 -3.17 -26.78
N ALA A 123 -18.30 -3.82 -25.61
CA ALA A 123 -19.11 -5.01 -25.43
C ALA A 123 -20.62 -4.71 -25.59
N ALA A 124 -21.09 -3.58 -25.04
CA ALA A 124 -22.46 -3.13 -25.19
C ALA A 124 -22.80 -2.74 -26.64
N SER A 125 -21.88 -2.04 -27.32
CA SER A 125 -22.02 -1.71 -28.74
C SER A 125 -22.10 -2.97 -29.61
N LEU A 126 -21.26 -3.97 -29.34
CA LEU A 126 -21.34 -5.27 -30.01
C LEU A 126 -22.67 -5.97 -29.72
N PHE A 127 -23.14 -5.96 -28.47
CA PHE A 127 -24.44 -6.54 -28.11
C PHE A 127 -25.60 -5.88 -28.87
N LEU A 128 -25.58 -4.56 -28.99
CA LEU A 128 -26.57 -3.80 -29.76
C LEU A 128 -26.50 -4.11 -31.25
N ALA A 129 -25.29 -4.22 -31.81
CA ALA A 129 -25.09 -4.65 -33.20
C ALA A 129 -25.64 -6.06 -33.46
N ILE A 130 -25.44 -6.98 -32.50
CA ILE A 130 -25.95 -8.34 -32.56
C ILE A 130 -27.48 -8.37 -32.50
N THR A 131 -28.08 -7.65 -31.55
CA THR A 131 -29.52 -7.73 -31.33
C THR A 131 -30.32 -6.91 -32.33
N GLY A 132 -29.73 -5.86 -32.92
CA GLY A 132 -30.43 -4.96 -33.84
C GLY A 132 -31.46 -4.09 -33.14
N ARG A 133 -31.33 -3.90 -31.82
CA ARG A 133 -32.23 -3.04 -31.05
C ARG A 133 -32.02 -1.59 -31.45
N THR A 134 -33.11 -0.87 -31.68
CA THR A 134 -33.08 0.57 -31.90
C THR A 134 -32.79 1.31 -30.59
N LEU A 135 -32.04 2.40 -30.69
CA LEU A 135 -31.77 3.27 -29.55
C LEU A 135 -32.98 4.18 -29.30
N ALA A 136 -33.44 4.25 -28.05
CA ALA A 136 -34.41 5.26 -27.64
C ALA A 136 -33.75 6.65 -27.64
N HIS A 137 -34.53 7.74 -27.58
CA HIS A 137 -34.01 9.12 -27.55
C HIS A 137 -33.00 9.37 -26.41
N GLY A 138 -33.06 8.60 -25.31
CA GLY A 138 -32.10 8.66 -24.20
C GLY A 138 -30.88 7.74 -24.34
N GLY A 139 -30.75 6.98 -25.42
CA GLY A 139 -29.70 5.97 -25.60
C GLY A 139 -30.00 4.63 -24.91
N TYR A 140 -29.02 3.74 -24.92
CA TYR A 140 -29.06 2.44 -24.24
C TYR A 140 -28.19 2.49 -22.98
N THR A 141 -28.86 2.54 -21.83
CA THR A 141 -28.22 2.61 -20.51
C THR A 141 -27.71 1.22 -20.08
N VAL A 142 -26.39 1.10 -19.91
CA VAL A 142 -25.73 -0.10 -19.37
C VAL A 142 -25.48 0.06 -17.88
N VAL A 143 -25.01 1.24 -17.48
CA VAL A 143 -24.83 1.65 -16.08
C VAL A 143 -25.55 2.98 -15.91
N ASP A 144 -26.44 3.05 -14.93
CA ASP A 144 -27.30 4.21 -14.67
C ASP A 144 -26.51 5.38 -14.03
N GLU A 145 -27.09 6.57 -14.10
CA GLU A 145 -26.58 7.82 -13.54
C GLU A 145 -26.56 7.84 -12.02
N ILE A 146 -27.30 6.96 -11.33
CA ILE A 146 -27.24 6.85 -9.86
C ILE A 146 -25.83 6.56 -9.32
N PHE A 147 -24.95 6.00 -10.17
CA PHE A 147 -23.57 5.70 -9.82
C PHE A 147 -22.60 6.87 -10.04
N ASN A 148 -23.10 8.00 -10.57
CA ASN A 148 -22.29 9.20 -10.75
C ASN A 148 -21.89 9.78 -9.39
N THR A 149 -20.65 10.27 -9.33
CA THR A 149 -20.12 11.02 -8.19
C THR A 149 -19.98 12.49 -8.58
N PRO A 150 -19.82 13.43 -7.63
CA PRO A 150 -19.60 14.83 -7.95
C PRO A 150 -18.39 15.07 -8.87
N ASP A 151 -17.35 14.25 -8.73
CA ASP A 151 -16.09 14.41 -9.45
C ASP A 151 -16.02 13.58 -10.74
N ARG A 152 -16.91 12.60 -10.92
CA ARG A 152 -16.84 11.65 -12.03
C ARG A 152 -18.20 11.13 -12.47
N ILE A 153 -18.42 11.18 -13.78
CA ILE A 153 -19.52 10.48 -14.45
C ILE A 153 -19.13 9.01 -14.55
N ASN A 154 -19.92 8.12 -13.96
CA ASN A 154 -19.77 6.67 -14.00
C ASN A 154 -20.87 5.98 -14.84
N ALA A 155 -21.91 6.71 -15.20
CA ALA A 155 -22.91 6.22 -16.15
C ALA A 155 -22.27 5.81 -17.48
N ILE A 156 -22.78 4.72 -18.05
CA ILE A 156 -22.41 4.23 -19.37
C ILE A 156 -23.69 4.13 -20.19
N ILE A 157 -23.86 5.07 -21.11
CA ILE A 157 -25.03 5.18 -21.98
C ILE A 157 -24.54 5.21 -23.42
N ILE A 158 -25.03 4.27 -24.24
CA ILE A 158 -24.70 4.20 -25.66
C ILE A 158 -25.68 5.06 -26.44
N HIS A 159 -25.20 6.17 -27.00
CA HIS A 159 -26.03 7.11 -27.77
C HIS A 159 -25.95 6.91 -29.29
N GLU A 160 -24.89 6.27 -29.78
CA GLU A 160 -24.68 6.07 -31.22
C GLU A 160 -25.02 4.64 -31.63
N GLU A 161 -25.71 4.49 -32.76
CA GLU A 161 -25.98 3.17 -33.31
C GLU A 161 -24.66 2.51 -33.75
N PRO A 162 -24.42 1.25 -33.35
CA PRO A 162 -23.19 0.57 -33.68
C PRO A 162 -23.12 0.27 -35.18
N LYS A 163 -21.91 0.35 -35.76
CA LYS A 163 -21.68 -0.04 -37.15
C LYS A 163 -22.02 -1.51 -37.35
N LYS A 164 -23.02 -1.79 -38.20
CA LYS A 164 -23.45 -3.15 -38.54
C LYS A 164 -22.46 -3.77 -39.53
N SER A 165 -21.70 -4.78 -39.10
CA SER A 165 -20.84 -5.59 -40.00
C SER A 165 -21.52 -6.87 -40.49
N PHE A 166 -22.71 -7.18 -39.96
CA PHE A 166 -23.47 -8.40 -40.22
C PHE A 166 -24.96 -8.13 -39.96
N MET A 167 -25.80 -9.05 -40.43
CA MET A 167 -27.25 -8.99 -40.24
C MET A 167 -27.60 -9.21 -38.75
N PRO A 168 -28.26 -8.25 -38.08
CA PRO A 168 -28.69 -8.37 -36.69
C PRO A 168 -29.77 -9.44 -36.49
N LEU A 169 -29.94 -9.89 -35.25
CA LEU A 169 -30.88 -10.93 -34.85
C LEU A 169 -32.34 -10.58 -35.20
N ALA A 170 -32.73 -9.31 -35.05
CA ALA A 170 -34.05 -8.83 -35.45
C ALA A 170 -34.31 -9.03 -36.95
N GLU A 171 -33.34 -8.64 -37.80
CA GLU A 171 -33.43 -8.79 -39.25
C GLU A 171 -33.42 -10.28 -39.69
N ILE A 172 -32.61 -11.12 -39.03
CA ILE A 172 -32.63 -12.58 -39.26
C ILE A 172 -33.98 -13.20 -38.93
N SER A 173 -34.60 -12.77 -37.82
CA SER A 173 -35.92 -13.26 -37.40
C SER A 173 -37.00 -12.90 -38.43
N ASP A 174 -36.92 -11.72 -39.03
CA ASP A 174 -37.87 -11.27 -40.06
C ASP A 174 -37.63 -11.97 -41.41
N GLU A 175 -36.36 -12.14 -41.81
CA GLU A 175 -36.02 -12.82 -43.07
C GLU A 175 -36.36 -14.32 -43.04
N MET A 176 -36.32 -14.96 -41.87
CA MET A 176 -36.78 -16.34 -41.67
C MET A 176 -38.24 -16.54 -42.09
N GLN A 177 -39.11 -15.53 -41.93
CA GLN A 177 -40.52 -15.62 -42.34
C GLN A 177 -40.69 -15.64 -43.87
N HIS A 178 -39.69 -15.14 -44.61
CA HIS A 178 -39.71 -14.99 -46.07
C HIS A 178 -38.64 -15.86 -46.75
N ALA A 179 -38.06 -16.80 -46.03
CA ALA A 179 -36.94 -17.60 -46.51
C ALA A 179 -37.34 -18.51 -47.67
N ASN A 180 -36.50 -18.52 -48.70
CA ASN A 180 -36.68 -19.29 -49.93
C ASN A 180 -35.35 -19.94 -50.35
N ALA A 181 -35.38 -20.82 -51.36
CA ALA A 181 -34.19 -21.56 -51.79
C ALA A 181 -33.01 -20.68 -52.23
N SER A 182 -33.23 -19.41 -52.59
CA SER A 182 -32.19 -18.50 -53.07
C SER A 182 -31.46 -17.71 -51.97
N ASN A 183 -32.08 -17.49 -50.80
CA ASN A 183 -31.49 -16.69 -49.71
C ASN A 183 -31.08 -17.50 -48.47
N VAL A 184 -31.54 -18.76 -48.34
CA VAL A 184 -31.26 -19.62 -47.17
C VAL A 184 -29.77 -19.74 -46.85
N ASP A 185 -28.90 -19.86 -47.85
CA ASP A 185 -27.46 -20.02 -47.62
C ASP A 185 -26.80 -18.77 -47.06
N THR A 186 -27.28 -17.60 -47.48
CA THR A 186 -26.81 -16.31 -46.95
C THR A 186 -27.33 -16.10 -45.54
N LEU A 187 -28.62 -16.36 -45.31
CA LEU A 187 -29.25 -16.29 -43.99
C LEU A 187 -28.56 -17.22 -42.98
N PHE A 188 -28.27 -18.46 -43.39
CA PHE A 188 -27.56 -19.44 -42.57
C PHE A 188 -26.15 -18.98 -42.18
N ARG A 189 -25.37 -18.45 -43.14
CA ARG A 189 -24.02 -17.93 -42.86
C ARG A 189 -24.07 -16.71 -41.95
N ASN A 190 -25.02 -15.80 -42.15
CA ASN A 190 -25.21 -14.63 -41.28
C ASN A 190 -25.57 -15.05 -39.86
N PHE A 191 -26.49 -16.01 -39.69
CA PHE A 191 -26.87 -16.51 -38.38
C PHE A 191 -25.71 -17.25 -37.69
N GLN A 192 -24.95 -18.06 -38.42
CA GLN A 192 -23.75 -18.71 -37.89
C GLN A 192 -22.71 -17.68 -37.44
N PHE A 193 -22.50 -16.62 -38.23
CA PHE A 193 -21.62 -15.52 -37.84
C PHE A 193 -22.12 -14.82 -36.57
N LEU A 194 -23.42 -14.54 -36.47
CA LEU A 194 -24.03 -13.94 -35.29
C LEU A 194 -23.81 -14.77 -34.02
N VAL A 195 -24.04 -16.08 -34.09
CA VAL A 195 -23.81 -17.01 -32.96
C VAL A 195 -22.33 -17.00 -32.56
N ARG A 196 -21.40 -16.96 -33.52
CA ARG A 196 -19.97 -16.85 -33.23
C ARG A 196 -19.60 -15.51 -32.60
N SER A 197 -20.22 -14.41 -33.03
CA SER A 197 -20.05 -13.08 -32.44
C SER A 197 -20.53 -13.03 -30.99
N LEU A 198 -21.64 -13.69 -30.65
CA LEU A 198 -22.11 -13.86 -29.26
C LEU A 198 -21.12 -14.66 -28.40
N ARG A 199 -20.39 -15.59 -29.00
CA ARG A 199 -19.36 -16.39 -28.33
C ARG A 199 -17.99 -15.71 -28.30
N SER A 200 -17.86 -14.52 -28.90
CA SER A 200 -16.58 -13.84 -28.98
C SER A 200 -16.10 -13.39 -27.59
N PRO A 201 -14.78 -13.35 -27.36
CA PRO A 201 -14.22 -12.80 -26.12
C PRO A 201 -14.51 -11.30 -25.96
N LEU A 202 -14.81 -10.58 -27.06
CA LEU A 202 -15.15 -9.16 -27.05
C LEU A 202 -16.49 -8.91 -26.34
N LEU A 203 -17.51 -9.74 -26.59
CA LEU A 203 -18.75 -9.68 -25.81
C LEU A 203 -18.52 -10.21 -24.40
N GLY A 204 -17.75 -11.31 -24.27
CA GLY A 204 -17.25 -11.77 -22.98
C GLY A 204 -18.34 -12.23 -22.01
N ILE A 205 -19.30 -13.03 -22.47
CA ILE A 205 -20.33 -13.63 -21.61
C ILE A 205 -19.67 -14.36 -20.44
N GLY A 206 -20.12 -14.08 -19.23
CA GLY A 206 -19.63 -14.68 -17.99
C GLY A 206 -20.37 -15.95 -17.58
N SER A 207 -21.68 -15.97 -17.82
CA SER A 207 -22.59 -17.07 -17.46
C SER A 207 -22.23 -18.38 -18.18
N GLU A 208 -21.85 -19.40 -17.42
CA GLU A 208 -21.50 -20.72 -17.95
C GLU A 208 -22.71 -21.43 -18.62
N PRO A 209 -23.92 -21.41 -18.05
CA PRO A 209 -25.10 -21.94 -18.73
C PRO A 209 -25.34 -21.33 -20.11
N MET A 210 -25.23 -20.00 -20.25
CA MET A 210 -25.42 -19.33 -21.54
C MET A 210 -24.34 -19.72 -22.57
N LYS A 211 -23.08 -19.84 -22.13
CA LYS A 211 -21.98 -20.31 -23.00
C LYS A 211 -22.25 -21.72 -23.51
N GLN A 212 -22.72 -22.61 -22.64
CA GLN A 212 -23.05 -23.98 -23.02
C GLN A 212 -24.20 -24.01 -24.04
N THR A 213 -25.24 -23.22 -23.84
CA THR A 213 -26.33 -23.05 -24.82
C THR A 213 -25.81 -22.58 -26.18
N LEU A 214 -25.00 -21.52 -26.21
CA LEU A 214 -24.43 -21.00 -27.46
C LEU A 214 -23.46 -21.98 -28.12
N ARG A 215 -22.68 -22.73 -27.34
CA ARG A 215 -21.78 -23.77 -27.87
C ARG A 215 -22.58 -24.92 -28.48
N ALA A 216 -23.67 -25.35 -27.84
CA ALA A 216 -24.56 -26.38 -28.37
C ALA A 216 -25.21 -25.92 -29.68
N VAL A 217 -25.68 -24.67 -29.74
CA VAL A 217 -26.22 -24.05 -30.96
C VAL A 217 -25.17 -24.04 -32.08
N ASP A 218 -23.98 -23.50 -31.84
CA ASP A 218 -22.92 -23.43 -32.86
C ASP A 218 -22.48 -24.83 -33.35
N THR A 219 -22.41 -25.81 -32.44
CA THR A 219 -22.10 -27.21 -32.80
C THR A 219 -23.17 -27.81 -33.70
N ASN A 220 -24.45 -27.52 -33.44
CA ASN A 220 -25.55 -28.00 -34.27
C ASN A 220 -25.56 -27.33 -35.64
N LEU A 221 -25.30 -26.02 -35.71
CA LEU A 221 -25.14 -25.31 -36.99
C LEU A 221 -23.95 -25.86 -37.79
N ALA A 222 -22.81 -26.12 -37.14
CA ALA A 222 -21.62 -26.66 -37.81
C ALA A 222 -21.86 -28.03 -38.48
N LYS A 223 -22.74 -28.88 -37.95
CA LYS A 223 -23.10 -30.18 -38.55
C LYS A 223 -23.81 -30.05 -39.90
N VAL A 224 -24.49 -28.92 -40.14
CA VAL A 224 -25.32 -28.68 -41.34
C VAL A 224 -24.67 -27.64 -42.27
N ALA A 225 -23.44 -27.21 -41.95
CA ALA A 225 -22.72 -26.18 -42.69
C ALA A 225 -22.05 -26.68 -43.99
N GLY A 226 -21.97 -28.00 -44.19
CA GLY A 226 -21.35 -28.58 -45.39
C GLY A 226 -22.22 -28.47 -46.65
N ASP A 227 -21.60 -28.59 -47.82
CA ASP A 227 -22.26 -28.48 -49.13
C ASP A 227 -23.27 -29.60 -49.41
N ALA A 228 -23.18 -30.72 -48.66
CA ALA A 228 -24.10 -31.84 -48.77
C ALA A 228 -25.45 -31.60 -48.06
N ALA A 229 -25.57 -30.56 -47.23
CA ALA A 229 -26.81 -30.26 -46.52
C ALA A 229 -27.81 -29.54 -47.44
N SER A 230 -29.06 -29.99 -47.44
CA SER A 230 -30.12 -29.33 -48.23
C SER A 230 -30.54 -28.00 -47.62
N SER A 231 -31.09 -27.09 -48.43
CA SER A 231 -31.62 -25.81 -47.95
C SER A 231 -32.67 -26.00 -46.86
N GLY A 232 -33.50 -27.06 -46.94
CA GLY A 232 -34.48 -27.40 -45.90
C GLY A 232 -33.83 -27.79 -44.57
N GLN A 233 -32.71 -28.52 -44.59
CA GLN A 233 -31.96 -28.86 -43.38
C GLN A 233 -31.33 -27.63 -42.73
N ARG A 234 -30.76 -26.71 -43.54
CA ARG A 234 -30.18 -25.45 -43.05
C ARG A 234 -31.25 -24.57 -42.39
N LEU A 235 -32.42 -24.45 -43.02
CA LEU A 235 -33.54 -23.67 -42.48
C LEU A 235 -34.09 -24.27 -41.18
N ALA A 236 -34.28 -25.60 -41.11
CA ALA A 236 -34.68 -26.27 -39.88
C ALA A 236 -33.67 -26.11 -38.74
N ALA A 237 -32.37 -26.05 -39.06
CA ALA A 237 -31.32 -25.82 -38.06
C ALA A 237 -31.38 -24.39 -37.49
N ILE A 238 -31.67 -23.38 -38.31
CA ILE A 238 -31.89 -22.00 -37.85
C ILE A 238 -33.14 -21.92 -36.98
N ASP A 239 -34.26 -22.51 -37.43
CA ASP A 239 -35.55 -22.49 -36.72
C ASP A 239 -35.44 -23.06 -35.29
N GLN A 240 -34.69 -24.14 -35.12
CA GLN A 240 -34.44 -24.74 -33.79
C GLN A 240 -33.49 -23.93 -32.91
N ALA A 241 -32.57 -23.16 -33.51
CA ALA A 241 -31.52 -22.44 -32.82
C ALA A 241 -31.92 -21.00 -32.44
N LEU A 242 -32.71 -20.34 -33.29
CA LEU A 242 -33.17 -18.97 -33.14
C LEU A 242 -33.80 -18.68 -31.77
N PRO A 243 -34.79 -19.46 -31.26
CA PRO A 243 -35.40 -19.18 -29.96
C PRO A 243 -34.40 -19.27 -28.81
N LYS A 244 -33.42 -20.17 -28.87
CA LYS A 244 -32.37 -20.30 -27.85
C LYS A 244 -31.43 -19.08 -27.84
N VAL A 245 -31.10 -18.57 -29.02
CA VAL A 245 -30.28 -17.35 -29.16
C VAL A 245 -31.06 -16.13 -28.67
N GLN A 246 -32.34 -16.02 -29.02
CA GLN A 246 -33.22 -14.96 -28.53
C GLN A 246 -33.36 -14.99 -26.99
N GLU A 247 -33.50 -16.17 -26.40
CA GLU A 247 -33.53 -16.35 -24.95
C GLU A 247 -32.24 -15.86 -24.29
N VAL A 248 -31.07 -16.25 -24.81
CA VAL A 248 -29.77 -15.76 -24.31
C VAL A 248 -29.69 -14.24 -24.39
N CYS A 249 -30.05 -13.64 -25.54
CA CYS A 249 -30.05 -12.18 -25.69
C CYS A 249 -31.04 -11.48 -24.75
N SER A 250 -32.20 -12.09 -24.49
CA SER A 250 -33.18 -11.57 -23.54
C SER A 250 -32.64 -11.59 -22.12
N GLN A 251 -32.04 -12.71 -21.69
CA GLN A 251 -31.42 -12.84 -20.37
C GLN A 251 -30.24 -11.88 -20.18
N LEU A 252 -29.39 -11.69 -21.21
CA LEU A 252 -28.31 -10.70 -21.17
C LEU A 252 -28.83 -9.28 -20.98
N ASN A 253 -29.96 -8.94 -21.61
CA ASN A 253 -30.55 -7.60 -21.55
C ASN A 253 -31.39 -7.33 -20.29
N GLN A 254 -31.43 -8.26 -19.34
CA GLN A 254 -32.13 -8.02 -18.08
C GLN A 254 -31.44 -6.92 -17.28
N GLU A 255 -32.25 -6.06 -16.68
CA GLU A 255 -31.80 -5.00 -15.80
C GLU A 255 -31.82 -5.51 -14.37
N VAL A 256 -30.67 -5.43 -13.70
CA VAL A 256 -30.44 -5.87 -12.33
C VAL A 256 -29.65 -4.78 -11.62
N ASP A 257 -30.17 -4.26 -10.52
CA ASP A 257 -29.55 -3.18 -9.73
C ASP A 257 -29.14 -1.96 -10.59
N HIS A 258 -30.06 -1.47 -11.45
CA HIS A 258 -29.80 -0.34 -12.36
C HIS A 258 -28.65 -0.54 -13.35
N MET A 259 -28.30 -1.80 -13.63
CA MET A 259 -27.35 -2.18 -14.66
C MET A 259 -27.92 -3.21 -15.61
N ARG A 260 -27.57 -3.10 -16.88
CA ARG A 260 -27.84 -4.11 -17.90
C ARG A 260 -26.57 -4.84 -18.26
N LEU A 261 -26.71 -6.00 -18.90
CA LEU A 261 -25.56 -6.77 -19.37
C LEU A 261 -24.62 -7.22 -18.23
N THR A 262 -25.14 -7.33 -17.00
CA THR A 262 -24.37 -7.74 -15.79
C THR A 262 -23.75 -9.13 -15.92
N GLN A 263 -24.27 -9.94 -16.82
CA GLN A 263 -23.73 -11.26 -17.17
C GLN A 263 -22.47 -11.18 -18.06
N LEU A 264 -22.13 -10.02 -18.61
CA LEU A 264 -20.86 -9.80 -19.32
C LEU A 264 -19.73 -9.57 -18.32
N ARG A 265 -18.53 -10.05 -18.65
CA ARG A 265 -17.36 -9.89 -17.79
C ARG A 265 -16.99 -8.41 -17.61
N SER A 266 -16.97 -7.63 -18.69
CA SER A 266 -16.61 -6.20 -18.66
C SER A 266 -17.50 -5.39 -17.71
N VAL A 267 -18.82 -5.60 -17.76
CA VAL A 267 -19.79 -4.91 -16.89
C VAL A 267 -19.61 -5.32 -15.43
N ARG A 268 -19.36 -6.60 -15.16
CA ARG A 268 -19.15 -7.09 -13.80
C ARG A 268 -17.86 -6.54 -13.20
N ASP A 269 -16.77 -6.59 -13.95
CA ASP A 269 -15.48 -6.05 -13.53
C ASP A 269 -15.63 -4.53 -13.26
N TYR A 270 -16.35 -3.81 -14.13
CA TYR A 270 -16.66 -2.39 -13.93
C TYR A 270 -17.44 -2.14 -12.64
N LYS A 271 -18.51 -2.90 -12.39
CA LYS A 271 -19.29 -2.83 -11.14
C LYS A 271 -18.42 -3.09 -9.91
N GLU A 272 -17.60 -4.14 -9.94
CA GLU A 272 -16.74 -4.51 -8.81
C GLU A 272 -15.75 -3.39 -8.48
N THR A 273 -15.08 -2.81 -9.49
CA THR A 273 -14.18 -1.66 -9.26
C THR A 273 -14.94 -0.42 -8.80
N LEU A 274 -16.17 -0.20 -9.26
CA LEU A 274 -17.01 0.91 -8.81
C LEU A 274 -17.43 0.76 -7.34
N ASP A 275 -17.79 -0.45 -6.92
CA ASP A 275 -18.12 -0.76 -5.52
C ASP A 275 -16.88 -0.59 -4.62
N GLN A 276 -15.71 -1.01 -5.11
CA GLN A 276 -14.43 -0.79 -4.43
C GLN A 276 -14.11 0.71 -4.30
N LEU A 277 -14.28 1.50 -5.37
CA LEU A 277 -14.08 2.95 -5.34
C LEU A 277 -15.00 3.63 -4.33
N THR A 278 -16.27 3.24 -4.31
CA THR A 278 -17.24 3.78 -3.34
C THR A 278 -16.84 3.49 -1.90
N SER A 279 -16.34 2.28 -1.64
CA SER A 279 -15.80 1.89 -0.33
C SER A 279 -14.55 2.69 0.05
N THR A 280 -13.62 2.89 -0.89
CA THR A 280 -12.41 3.70 -0.68
C THR A 280 -12.76 5.16 -0.40
N MET A 281 -13.71 5.75 -1.13
CA MET A 281 -14.18 7.11 -0.87
C MET A 281 -14.78 7.27 0.53
N GLN A 282 -15.58 6.31 1.00
CA GLN A 282 -16.10 6.33 2.38
C GLN A 282 -14.96 6.29 3.42
N LYS A 283 -13.93 5.47 3.20
CA LYS A 283 -12.76 5.44 4.08
C LYS A 283 -11.98 6.75 4.06
N ILE A 284 -11.86 7.40 2.90
CA ILE A 284 -11.23 8.71 2.77
C ILE A 284 -12.00 9.74 3.61
N ASP A 285 -13.33 9.79 3.49
CA ASP A 285 -14.16 10.70 4.27
C ASP A 285 -13.98 10.48 5.79
N GLU A 286 -14.06 9.23 6.24
CA GLU A 286 -13.84 8.88 7.64
C GLU A 286 -12.42 9.23 8.13
N ASN A 287 -11.40 9.00 7.29
CA ASN A 287 -10.02 9.31 7.63
C ASN A 287 -9.80 10.82 7.69
N ASN A 288 -10.38 11.59 6.76
CA ASN A 288 -10.28 13.04 6.70
C ASN A 288 -10.86 13.70 7.96
N GLU A 289 -11.98 13.20 8.48
CA GLU A 289 -12.54 13.68 9.74
C GLU A 289 -11.60 13.42 10.93
N ARG A 290 -11.03 12.21 11.00
CA ARG A 290 -10.09 11.83 12.06
C ARG A 290 -8.79 12.61 11.97
N LEU A 291 -8.26 12.79 10.76
CA LEU A 291 -7.05 13.53 10.48
C LEU A 291 -7.23 15.01 10.82
N ALA A 292 -8.35 15.63 10.44
CA ALA A 292 -8.65 17.02 10.81
C ALA A 292 -8.62 17.23 12.33
N LYS A 293 -9.20 16.28 13.09
CA LYS A 293 -9.14 16.30 14.56
C LYS A 293 -7.71 16.13 15.09
N ALA A 294 -6.96 15.17 14.57
CA ALA A 294 -5.57 14.93 14.97
C ALA A 294 -4.68 16.15 14.65
N ARG A 295 -4.84 16.74 13.47
CA ARG A 295 -4.14 17.95 12.99
C ARG A 295 -4.29 19.11 13.96
N SER A 296 -5.50 19.35 14.48
CA SER A 296 -5.72 20.43 15.45
C SER A 296 -4.92 20.24 16.75
N THR A 297 -4.62 18.99 17.12
CA THR A 297 -3.85 18.65 18.32
C THR A 297 -2.35 18.84 18.12
N VAL A 298 -1.88 18.73 16.88
CA VAL A 298 -0.46 18.86 16.51
C VAL A 298 -0.15 20.12 15.70
N GLU A 299 -1.04 21.12 15.68
CA GLU A 299 -0.92 22.29 14.81
C GLU A 299 0.38 23.08 15.03
N GLN A 300 0.83 23.18 16.29
CA GLN A 300 2.04 23.92 16.67
C GLN A 300 3.30 23.04 16.72
N VAL A 301 3.21 21.77 16.33
CA VAL A 301 4.36 20.86 16.33
C VAL A 301 5.27 21.18 15.15
N VAL A 302 6.57 21.26 15.43
CA VAL A 302 7.62 21.28 14.41
C VAL A 302 8.06 19.84 14.18
N TRP A 303 7.97 19.39 12.94
CA TRP A 303 8.37 18.06 12.50
C TRP A 303 9.77 18.11 11.91
N PHE A 304 10.61 17.15 12.30
CA PHE A 304 11.86 16.92 11.61
C PHE A 304 11.68 15.85 10.54
N PHE A 305 11.91 16.19 9.29
CA PHE A 305 11.72 15.28 8.16
C PHE A 305 12.83 15.53 7.13
N ASN A 306 13.64 14.51 6.85
CA ASN A 306 14.73 14.56 5.89
C ASN A 306 15.65 15.79 6.07
N ASN A 307 16.09 16.00 7.31
CA ASN A 307 16.93 17.12 7.74
C ASN A 307 16.30 18.51 7.52
N GLN A 308 14.97 18.59 7.50
CA GLN A 308 14.20 19.84 7.43
C GLN A 308 13.26 19.98 8.62
N GLU A 309 12.95 21.23 8.98
CA GLU A 309 11.92 21.55 9.96
C GLU A 309 10.64 21.91 9.18
N LEU A 310 9.58 21.15 9.39
CA LEU A 310 8.30 21.32 8.70
C LEU A 310 7.20 21.62 9.71
N SER A 311 6.22 22.43 9.30
CA SER A 311 4.94 22.52 9.99
C SER A 311 4.06 21.32 9.61
N SER A 312 3.02 21.03 10.40
CA SER A 312 2.07 19.95 10.10
C SER A 312 1.49 20.05 8.69
N ARG A 313 1.10 21.26 8.24
CA ARG A 313 0.61 21.49 6.87
C ARG A 313 1.68 21.33 5.79
N ALA A 314 2.94 21.59 6.10
CA ALA A 314 4.04 21.38 5.16
C ALA A 314 4.41 19.90 5.05
N LEU A 315 4.26 19.14 6.14
CA LEU A 315 4.45 17.69 6.17
C LEU A 315 3.39 16.97 5.33
N GLU A 316 2.13 17.39 5.41
CA GLU A 316 1.03 16.81 4.60
C GLU A 316 1.24 16.94 3.08
N LYS A 317 1.97 17.98 2.67
CA LYS A 317 2.28 18.26 1.26
C LYS A 317 3.56 17.59 0.77
N GLN A 318 4.24 16.82 1.61
CA GLN A 318 5.40 16.06 1.16
C GLN A 318 4.98 14.96 0.20
N ASP A 319 5.96 14.48 -0.56
CA ASP A 319 5.77 13.33 -1.43
C ASP A 319 5.31 12.11 -0.61
N PRO A 320 4.20 11.44 -1.01
CA PRO A 320 3.66 10.30 -0.29
C PRO A 320 4.62 9.13 -0.09
N GLU A 321 5.41 8.78 -1.12
CA GLU A 321 6.34 7.65 -1.03
C GLU A 321 7.49 7.98 -0.07
N MET A 322 8.02 9.20 -0.16
CA MET A 322 9.05 9.69 0.74
C MET A 322 8.56 9.75 2.19
N PHE A 323 7.31 10.18 2.40
CA PHE A 323 6.68 10.19 3.71
C PHE A 323 6.51 8.77 4.26
N HIS A 324 5.97 7.86 3.45
CA HIS A 324 5.75 6.46 3.84
C HIS A 324 7.05 5.77 4.28
N GLN A 325 8.12 5.87 3.49
CA GLN A 325 9.42 5.27 3.82
C GLN A 325 9.97 5.79 5.15
N TRP A 326 9.85 7.09 5.38
CA TRP A 326 10.23 7.71 6.64
C TRP A 326 9.33 7.23 7.79
N PHE A 327 8.02 7.15 7.57
CA PHE A 327 7.05 6.77 8.59
C PHE A 327 7.17 5.30 8.99
N VAL A 328 7.51 4.39 8.08
CA VAL A 328 7.82 2.98 8.41
C VAL A 328 8.91 2.91 9.47
N THR A 329 9.98 3.70 9.32
CA THR A 329 11.04 3.77 10.34
C THR A 329 10.49 4.30 11.66
N ALA A 330 9.62 5.31 11.62
CA ALA A 330 9.01 5.86 12.83
C ALA A 330 8.06 4.88 13.52
N LYS A 331 7.33 4.09 12.75
CA LYS A 331 6.43 3.04 13.22
C LYS A 331 7.20 1.90 13.87
N GLU A 332 8.33 1.50 13.30
CA GLU A 332 9.24 0.52 13.92
C GLU A 332 9.76 1.01 15.28
N GLU A 333 10.24 2.26 15.36
CA GLU A 333 10.70 2.83 16.64
C GLU A 333 9.57 2.94 17.68
N TRP A 334 8.36 3.30 17.24
CA TRP A 334 7.18 3.32 18.11
C TRP A 334 6.85 1.93 18.66
N GLN A 335 6.85 0.90 17.82
CA GLN A 335 6.56 -0.47 18.20
C GLN A 335 7.65 -1.07 19.10
N ASN A 336 8.91 -0.70 18.87
CA ASN A 336 10.05 -1.15 19.66
C ASN A 336 10.22 -0.40 21.00
N PHE A 337 9.39 0.61 21.27
CA PHE A 337 9.50 1.44 22.47
C PHE A 337 9.53 0.61 23.76
N ASP A 338 8.67 -0.40 23.90
CA ASP A 338 8.60 -1.21 25.12
C ASP A 338 9.92 -1.95 25.41
N MET A 339 10.65 -2.36 24.37
CA MET A 339 11.96 -2.97 24.51
C MET A 339 13.01 -1.94 24.95
N ASN A 340 12.91 -0.71 24.46
CA ASN A 340 13.87 0.36 24.67
C ASN A 340 13.51 1.30 25.85
N ARG A 341 12.35 1.15 26.49
CA ARG A 341 11.92 2.03 27.59
C ARG A 341 12.98 2.13 28.69
N GLY A 342 13.27 3.36 29.11
CA GLY A 342 14.27 3.71 30.12
C GLY A 342 15.73 3.45 29.72
N ALA A 343 16.00 2.86 28.55
CA ALA A 343 17.34 2.47 28.13
C ALA A 343 18.18 3.69 27.69
N TYR A 344 19.48 3.62 27.95
CA TYR A 344 20.45 4.59 27.47
C TYR A 344 20.96 4.22 26.09
N PHE A 345 21.28 5.22 25.30
CA PHE A 345 21.80 5.01 23.96
C PHE A 345 22.97 5.96 23.70
N LYS A 346 23.95 5.46 22.96
CA LYS A 346 25.06 6.24 22.44
C LYS A 346 25.29 5.82 21.01
N ALA A 347 25.19 6.78 20.11
CA ALA A 347 25.35 6.54 18.70
C ALA A 347 26.80 6.72 18.26
N PRO A 348 27.23 6.05 17.17
CA PRO A 348 28.50 6.34 16.52
C PRO A 348 28.51 7.76 15.94
N ASP A 349 29.72 8.22 15.59
CA ASP A 349 29.92 9.55 15.01
C ASP A 349 29.19 9.71 13.68
N GLN A 350 28.40 10.78 13.56
CA GLN A 350 27.63 11.08 12.37
C GLN A 350 27.66 12.59 12.05
N PRO A 351 27.35 13.01 10.81
CA PRO A 351 27.27 14.43 10.48
C PRO A 351 26.20 15.14 11.31
N LEU A 352 26.47 16.39 11.67
CA LEU A 352 25.51 17.26 12.33
C LEU A 352 24.25 17.45 11.46
N ASN A 353 23.07 17.26 12.05
CA ASN A 353 21.78 17.46 11.41
C ASN A 353 20.90 18.42 12.24
N LYS A 354 19.78 18.90 11.67
CA LYS A 354 18.91 19.88 12.34
C LYS A 354 18.32 19.36 13.65
N VAL A 355 18.01 18.06 13.73
CA VAL A 355 17.54 17.42 14.97
C VAL A 355 18.59 17.62 16.07
N LEU A 356 19.83 17.20 15.81
CA LEU A 356 20.94 17.33 16.75
C LEU A 356 21.24 18.79 17.11
N GLU A 357 21.11 19.72 16.17
CA GLU A 357 21.26 21.15 16.43
C GLU A 357 20.23 21.68 17.42
N ARG A 358 18.97 21.31 17.25
CA ARG A 358 17.85 21.87 18.02
C ARG A 358 17.58 21.16 19.32
N THR A 359 17.75 19.85 19.39
CA THR A 359 17.22 19.04 20.50
C THR A 359 18.28 18.46 21.42
N PHE A 360 19.56 18.45 21.02
CA PHE A 360 20.66 17.91 21.83
C PHE A 360 21.56 19.03 22.38
N LYS A 361 21.80 19.02 23.70
CA LYS A 361 22.68 19.99 24.37
C LYS A 361 24.15 19.65 24.06
N SER A 362 24.95 20.65 23.72
CA SER A 362 26.39 20.47 23.50
C SER A 362 27.12 20.27 24.83
N GLU A 363 27.91 19.22 24.93
CA GLU A 363 28.85 18.98 26.02
C GLU A 363 30.29 19.00 25.51
N GLU A 364 31.19 19.57 26.30
CA GLU A 364 32.62 19.46 26.05
C GLU A 364 33.08 18.04 26.34
N LEU A 365 34.08 17.56 25.59
CA LEU A 365 34.66 16.23 25.80
C LEU A 365 35.09 16.11 27.28
N PRO A 366 34.59 15.11 28.03
CA PRO A 366 34.95 14.97 29.42
C PRO A 366 36.47 14.79 29.51
N PRO A 367 37.16 15.53 30.42
CA PRO A 367 38.60 15.41 30.56
C PRO A 367 38.94 13.95 30.86
N ASN A 368 39.98 13.45 30.20
CA ASN A 368 40.33 12.03 30.22
C ASN A 368 40.97 11.64 31.57
N TYR A 369 40.16 11.59 32.64
CA TYR A 369 40.61 11.34 34.02
C TYR A 369 41.33 10.00 34.17
N ILE A 370 41.04 9.01 33.33
CA ILE A 370 41.75 7.73 33.30
C ILE A 370 43.20 7.90 32.83
N SER A 371 43.45 8.79 31.87
CA SER A 371 44.82 9.18 31.48
C SER A 371 45.56 9.87 32.63
N TYR A 372 44.88 10.71 33.41
CA TYR A 372 45.46 11.31 34.61
C TYR A 372 45.77 10.27 35.70
N LEU A 373 44.88 9.30 35.91
CA LEU A 373 45.11 8.20 36.86
C LEU A 373 46.28 7.30 36.44
N LEU A 374 46.38 6.96 35.15
CA LEU A 374 47.49 6.17 34.59
C LEU A 374 48.83 6.92 34.54
N SER A 375 48.81 8.25 34.41
CA SER A 375 50.02 9.09 34.45
C SER A 375 50.52 9.38 35.86
N VAL A 376 49.64 9.36 36.87
CA VAL A 376 50.01 9.54 38.29
C VAL A 376 50.28 8.19 38.99
N ALA A 377 49.75 7.07 38.47
CA ALA A 377 50.02 5.72 38.98
C ALA A 377 51.52 5.35 39.12
N PRO A 378 52.44 5.73 38.21
CA PRO A 378 53.88 5.48 38.37
C PRO A 378 54.47 6.20 39.57
N VAL A 379 53.95 7.39 39.91
CA VAL A 379 54.42 8.19 41.05
C VAL A 379 54.03 7.52 42.37
N PHE A 380 52.83 6.94 42.46
CA PHE A 380 52.39 6.16 43.61
C PHE A 380 53.17 4.85 43.78
N LEU A 381 53.59 4.21 42.68
CA LEU A 381 54.40 2.98 42.68
C LEU A 381 55.87 3.19 43.10
N ILE A 382 56.35 4.45 43.11
CA ILE A 382 57.72 4.80 43.52
C ILE A 382 57.76 5.28 44.98
N LEU A 383 56.63 5.79 45.52
CA LEU A 383 56.53 6.32 46.88
C LEU A 383 56.09 5.30 47.95
N PHE A 384 55.57 4.14 47.53
CA PHE A 384 55.19 3.00 48.38
C PHE A 384 55.86 1.73 47.89
#